data_AF-A0A2E1TQU6-F1
#
_entry.id   AF-A0A2E1TQU6-F1
#
_cell.length_a   1.000
_cell.length_b   1.000
_cell.length_c   1.000
_cell.angle_alpha   90.00
_cell.angle_beta   90.00
_cell.angle_gamma   90.00
#
_symmetry.space_group_name_H-M   'P 1'
#
loop_
_entity.id
_entity.type
_entity.pdbx_description
1 polymer ?
#
loop_
_entity_poly.entity_id
_entity_poly.type
_entity_poly.pdbx_seq_one_letter_code
_entity_poly.pdbx_strand_id
1 'polypeptide(L)' 'MPIRVMRGTVVSNKADQTATVLVERRVMHPIYKKFLKKSKKYAAHDPQNRCEVGQTVSIRECPPVSKSKRFEVVYED' A
#
# COMPACT_ATOMS: atom_id res chain seq x y z
N MET A 1 19.57 7.00 -1.26
CA MET A 1 18.81 6.24 -0.23
C MET A 1 17.89 5.27 -0.95
N PRO A 2 17.69 4.05 -0.43
CA PRO A 2 16.83 3.06 -1.08
C PRO A 2 15.34 3.48 -1.00
N ILE A 3 14.59 3.21 -2.06
CA ILE A 3 13.14 3.47 -2.11
C ILE A 3 12.43 2.47 -1.19
N ARG A 4 11.50 2.96 -0.38
CA ARG A 4 10.72 2.11 0.51
C ARG A 4 9.69 1.30 -0.29
N VAL A 5 9.72 -0.02 -0.11
CA VAL A 5 8.73 -0.96 -0.66
C VAL A 5 7.94 -1.59 0.48
N MET A 6 6.63 -1.67 0.32
CA MET A 6 5.71 -2.30 1.29
C MET A 6 4.81 -3.29 0.55
N ARG A 7 4.39 -4.35 1.23
CA ARG A 7 3.39 -5.29 0.72
C ARG A 7 2.06 -5.08 1.44
N GLY A 8 0.97 -5.25 0.72
CA GLY A 8 -0.36 -5.13 1.28
C GLY A 8 -1.43 -5.72 0.37
N THR A 9 -2.66 -5.76 0.86
CA THR A 9 -3.80 -6.33 0.14
C THR A 9 -4.66 -5.22 -0.45
N VAL A 10 -5.11 -5.39 -1.68
CA VAL A 10 -6.02 -4.43 -2.33
C VAL A 10 -7.41 -4.56 -1.70
N VAL A 11 -7.90 -3.46 -1.13
CA VAL A 11 -9.23 -3.41 -0.50
C VAL A 11 -10.28 -2.81 -1.43
N SER A 12 -9.89 -1.88 -2.30
CA SER A 12 -10.81 -1.29 -3.27
C SER A 12 -10.11 -0.79 -4.51
N ASN A 13 -10.71 -1.07 -5.67
CA ASN A 13 -10.35 -0.53 -6.98
C ASN A 13 -11.54 0.22 -7.60
N LYS A 14 -12.18 1.12 -6.83
CA LYS A 14 -13.36 1.89 -7.31
C LYS A 14 -12.97 3.18 -8.04
N ALA A 15 -11.77 3.68 -7.80
CA ALA A 15 -11.30 4.94 -8.34
C ALA A 15 -10.42 4.65 -9.56
N ASP A 16 -10.59 5.45 -10.61
CA ASP A 16 -9.81 5.25 -11.82
C ASP A 16 -8.31 5.43 -11.58
N GLN A 17 -7.52 4.57 -12.21
CA GLN A 17 -6.07 4.47 -12.14
C GLN A 17 -5.49 4.36 -10.72
N THR A 18 -6.30 3.93 -9.74
CA THR A 18 -5.99 4.04 -8.31
C THR A 18 -6.49 2.85 -7.50
N ALA A 19 -5.56 2.05 -6.99
CA ALA A 19 -5.85 0.98 -6.05
C ALA A 19 -5.69 1.46 -4.59
N THR A 20 -6.62 1.12 -3.71
CA THR A 20 -6.47 1.33 -2.27
C THR A 20 -5.91 0.06 -1.63
N VAL A 21 -4.68 0.16 -1.13
CA VAL A 21 -3.93 -0.96 -0.56
C VAL A 21 -3.89 -0.83 0.96
N LEU A 22 -4.26 -1.90 1.66
CA LEU A 22 -4.12 -2.00 3.11
C LEU A 22 -2.80 -2.67 3.44
N VAL A 23 -1.92 -1.92 4.09
CA VAL A 23 -0.63 -2.42 4.57
C VAL A 23 -0.72 -2.65 6.07
N GLU A 24 -0.42 -3.88 6.48
CA GLU A 24 -0.33 -4.26 7.89
C GLU A 24 1.13 -4.24 8.34
N ARG A 25 1.37 -3.74 9.55
CA ARG A 25 2.67 -3.84 10.22
C ARG A 25 2.49 -4.25 11.66
N ARG A 26 3.46 -5.01 12.18
CA ARG A 26 3.54 -5.33 13.60
C ARG A 26 4.36 -4.26 14.30
N VAL A 27 3.81 -3.71 15.38
CA VAL A 27 4.47 -2.69 16.19
C VAL A 27 4.45 -3.16 17.63
N MET A 28 5.60 -3.11 18.30
CA MET A 28 5.69 -3.38 19.72
C MET A 28 5.08 -2.21 20.50
N HIS A 29 4.17 -2.49 21.43
CA HIS A 29 3.70 -1.48 22.35
C HIS A 29 4.87 -1.01 23.24
N PRO A 30 5.14 0.31 23.37
CA PRO A 30 6.37 0.80 24.01
C PRO A 30 6.49 0.37 25.47
N ILE A 31 5.37 0.36 26.22
CA ILE A 31 5.35 -0.01 27.65
C ILE A 31 5.21 -1.53 27.81
N TYR A 32 4.07 -2.08 27.39
CA TYR A 32 3.74 -3.49 27.58
C TYR A 32 4.54 -4.51 26.76
N LYS A 33 5.37 -4.07 25.79
CA LYS A 33 6.16 -4.93 24.88
C LYS A 33 5.35 -5.99 24.09
N LYS A 34 4.02 -5.92 24.11
CA LYS A 34 3.13 -6.77 23.31
C LYS A 34 3.18 -6.34 21.83
N PHE A 35 3.27 -7.32 20.93
CA PHE A 35 3.16 -7.06 19.49
C PHE A 35 1.71 -6.78 19.10
N LEU A 36 1.45 -5.60 18.56
CA LEU A 36 0.16 -5.15 18.06
C LEU A 36 0.19 -5.09 16.54
N LYS A 37 -0.91 -5.46 15.88
CA LYS A 37 -1.11 -5.23 14.45
C LYS A 37 -1.64 -3.81 14.25
N LYS A 38 -0.98 -3.01 13.39
CA LYS A 38 -1.47 -1.71 12.94
C LYS A 38 -1.60 -1.74 11.42
N SER A 39 -2.75 -1.33 10.90
CA SER A 39 -3.00 -1.22 9.48
C SER A 39 -3.07 0.23 9.04
N LYS A 40 -2.69 0.51 7.79
CA LYS A 40 -2.90 1.81 7.14
C LYS A 40 -3.27 1.58 5.68
N LYS A 41 -4.25 2.35 5.20
CA LYS A 41 -4.66 2.37 3.80
C LYS A 41 -3.81 3.39 3.03
N TYR A 42 -3.35 3.00 1.85
CA TYR A 42 -2.58 3.83 0.94
C TYR A 42 -3.28 3.87 -0.42
N ALA A 43 -3.31 5.06 -1.04
CA ALA A 43 -3.71 5.21 -2.43
C ALA A 43 -2.47 4.97 -3.30
N ALA A 44 -2.51 3.90 -4.08
CA ALA A 44 -1.45 3.50 -4.99
C ALA A 44 -1.84 3.80 -6.44
N HIS A 45 -0.88 4.26 -7.24
CA HIS A 45 -1.03 4.47 -8.67
C HIS A 45 -0.95 3.14 -9.41
N ASP A 46 -2.00 2.86 -10.17
CA ASP A 46 -2.13 1.73 -11.08
C ASP A 46 -2.63 2.28 -12.42
N PRO A 47 -1.75 2.67 -13.36
CA PRO A 47 -2.18 3.27 -14.62
C PRO A 47 -2.97 2.32 -15.53
N GLN A 48 -2.81 1.00 -15.35
CA GLN A 48 -3.44 -0.03 -16.17
C GLN A 48 -4.71 -0.61 -15.54
N ASN A 49 -5.10 -0.18 -14.34
CA ASN A 49 -6.22 -0.72 -13.57
C ASN A 49 -6.18 -2.26 -13.43
N ARG A 50 -4.97 -2.83 -13.37
CA ARG A 50 -4.75 -4.29 -13.38
C ARG A 50 -5.00 -4.93 -12.01
N CYS A 51 -5.05 -4.14 -10.93
CA CYS A 51 -5.20 -4.65 -9.57
C CYS A 51 -6.64 -5.09 -9.26
N GLU A 52 -6.81 -6.34 -8.85
CA GLU A 52 -8.10 -6.85 -8.38
C GLU A 52 -8.23 -6.76 -6.86
N VAL A 53 -9.47 -6.68 -6.36
CA VAL A 53 -9.75 -6.64 -4.92
C VAL A 53 -9.40 -8.00 -4.29
N GLY A 54 -8.65 -7.98 -3.19
CA GLY A 54 -8.18 -9.19 -2.50
C GLY A 54 -6.78 -9.65 -2.93
N GLN A 55 -6.21 -9.09 -4.00
CA GLN A 55 -4.85 -9.41 -4.42
C GLN A 55 -3.81 -8.83 -3.44
N THR A 56 -2.72 -9.56 -3.21
CA THR A 56 -1.56 -9.05 -2.50
C THR A 56 -0.61 -8.40 -3.49
N VAL A 57 -0.29 -7.13 -3.28
CA VAL A 57 0.55 -6.33 -4.17
C VAL A 57 1.70 -5.67 -3.40
N SER A 58 2.81 -5.47 -4.10
CA SER A 58 3.94 -4.66 -3.65
C SER A 58 3.73 -3.20 -4.09
N ILE A 59 3.90 -2.24 -3.18
CA ILE A 59 3.83 -0.81 -3.46
C ILE A 59 5.16 -0.13 -3.12
N ARG A 60 5.60 0.81 -3.95
CA ARG A 60 6.81 1.62 -3.75
C ARG A 60 6.47 3.09 -3.54
N GLU A 61 7.31 3.82 -2.82
CA GLU A 61 7.22 5.29 -2.76
C GLU A 61 7.53 5.89 -4.13
N CYS A 62 6.72 6.87 -4.54
CA CYS A 62 6.88 7.59 -5.81
C CYS A 62 6.63 9.10 -5.61
N PRO A 63 6.98 9.95 -6.59
CA PRO A 63 6.59 11.35 -6.59
C PRO A 63 5.06 11.50 -6.42
N PRO A 64 4.59 12.61 -5.82
CA PRO A 64 3.16 12.81 -5.61
C PRO A 64 2.42 12.87 -6.94
N VAL A 65 1.55 11.89 -7.20
CA VAL A 65 0.65 11.86 -8.36
C VAL A 65 -0.62 12.66 -8.05
N SER A 66 -1.04 12.69 -6.78
CA SER A 66 -2.14 13.51 -6.30
C SER A 66 -1.95 13.92 -4.83
N LYS A 67 -2.94 14.60 -4.24
CA LYS A 67 -2.93 15.00 -2.83
C LYS A 67 -2.64 13.82 -1.88
N SER A 68 -3.24 12.66 -2.13
CA SER A 68 -3.14 11.46 -1.29
C SER A 68 -2.33 10.32 -1.91
N LYS A 69 -2.12 10.35 -3.23
CA LYS A 69 -1.48 9.29 -4.02
C LYS A 69 0.01 9.54 -4.14
N ARG A 70 0.79 8.81 -3.36
CA ARG A 70 2.26 8.91 -3.24
C ARG A 70 2.97 7.55 -3.30
N PHE A 71 2.22 6.55 -3.73
CA PHE A 71 2.70 5.19 -3.88
C PHE A 71 2.33 4.70 -5.27
N GLU A 72 3.14 3.80 -5.82
CA GLU A 72 2.93 3.17 -7.11
C GLU A 72 2.91 1.65 -6.91
N VAL A 73 2.05 0.96 -7.65
CA VAL A 73 2.01 -0.51 -7.66
C VAL A 73 3.20 -1.03 -8.45
N VAL A 74 3.91 -1.99 -7.87
CA VAL A 74 4.98 -2.74 -8.54
C VAL A 74 4.38 -4.04 -9.04
N TYR A 75 4.32 -4.22 -10.35
CA TYR A 75 3.99 -5.51 -10.96
C TYR A 75 5.24 -6.40 -10.84
N GLU A 76 5.09 -7.54 -10.18
CA GLU A 76 6.05 -8.63 -10.32
C GLU A 76 5.66 -9.36 -11.61
N ASP A 77 6.56 -9.40 -12.59
CA ASP A 77 6.38 -10.17 -13.84
C ASP A 77 6.45 -11.69 -13.59
#